data_AF-A0A9D6SS82-F1
#
_entry.id   AF-A0A9D6SS82-F1
#
_cell.length_a   1.000
_cell.length_b   1.000
_cell.length_c   1.000
_cell.angle_alpha   90.00
_cell.angle_beta   90.00
_cell.angle_gamma   90.00
#
_symmetry.space_group_name_H-M   'P 1'
#
loop_
_entity.id
_entity.type
_entity.pdbx_description
1 polymer ?
#
loop_
_entity_poly.entity_id
_entity_poly.type
_entity_poly.pdbx_seq_one_letter_code
_entity_poly.pdbx_strand_id
1 'polypeptide(L)' 'MSVRKLALAVAAGALALTLVACGDKPTVTVYKQGQYQGKPDTQPWDNEQFKGDKVAWEKAVKARSLGQNEYERIIAH' A
#
# COMPACT_ATOMS: atom_id res chain seq x y z
N MET A 1 53.00 -15.80 6.51
CA MET A 1 52.37 -14.63 5.84
C MET A 1 52.61 -13.40 6.69
N SER A 2 53.03 -12.27 6.10
CA SER A 2 53.23 -11.01 6.84
C SER A 2 51.90 -10.43 7.33
N VAL A 3 51.88 -9.82 8.52
CA VAL A 3 50.70 -9.17 9.13
C VAL A 3 50.00 -8.20 8.17
N ARG A 4 50.77 -7.50 7.32
CA ARG A 4 50.22 -6.62 6.27
C ARG A 4 49.40 -7.36 5.22
N LYS A 5 49.84 -8.56 4.82
CA LYS A 5 49.10 -9.40 3.86
C LYS A 5 47.82 -9.96 4.47
N LEU A 6 47.83 -10.24 5.77
CA LEU A 6 46.65 -10.68 6.51
C LEU A 6 45.61 -9.54 6.63
N ALA A 7 46.06 -8.34 6.98
CA ALA A 7 45.20 -7.16 7.09
C ALA A 7 44.54 -6.79 5.75
N LEU A 8 45.29 -6.86 4.65
CA LEU A 8 44.76 -6.63 3.30
C LEU A 8 43.71 -7.66 2.90
N ALA A 9 43.92 -8.94 3.25
CA ALA A 9 42.95 -10.00 2.95
C ALA A 9 41.63 -9.81 3.74
N VAL A 10 41.72 -9.39 5.01
CA VAL A 10 40.53 -9.12 5.83
C VAL A 10 39.76 -7.90 5.32
N ALA A 11 40.46 -6.83 4.94
CA ALA A 11 39.83 -5.64 4.39
C ALA A 11 39.10 -5.93 3.06
N ALA A 12 39.73 -6.72 2.16
CA ALA A 12 39.11 -7.12 0.91
C ALA A 12 37.86 -8.00 1.13
N GLY A 13 37.90 -8.92 2.10
CA GLY A 13 36.76 -9.74 2.46
C GLY A 13 35.58 -8.92 3.01
N ALA A 14 35.86 -7.92 3.85
CA ALA A 14 34.82 -7.05 4.41
C ALA A 14 34.11 -6.22 3.33
N LEU A 15 34.84 -5.70 2.34
CA LEU A 15 34.25 -4.96 1.22
C LEU A 15 33.32 -5.83 0.37
N ALA A 16 33.69 -7.08 0.11
CA ALA A 16 32.87 -7.99 -0.69
C ALA A 16 31.50 -8.30 -0.04
N LEU A 17 31.43 -8.32 1.29
CA LEU A 17 30.19 -8.57 2.02
C LEU A 17 29.20 -7.40 1.93
N THR A 18 29.68 -6.17 1.75
CA THR A 18 28.81 -4.98 1.60
C THR A 18 28.05 -4.98 0.27
N LEU A 19 28.58 -5.63 -0.77
CA LEU A 19 27.96 -5.70 -2.10
C LEU A 19 26.76 -6.67 -2.14
N VAL A 20 26.70 -7.64 -1.23
CA VAL A 20 25.59 -8.63 -1.14
C VAL A 20 24.43 -8.11 -0.25
N ALA A 21 24.62 -6.99 0.45
CA ALA A 21 23.58 -6.39 1.30
C ALA A 21 22.43 -5.74 0.51
N CYS A 22 22.57 -5.57 -0.81
CA CYS A 22 21.48 -5.18 -1.71
C CYS A 22 20.74 -6.42 -2.28
N GLY A 23 20.59 -7.46 -1.46
CA GLY A 23 19.78 -8.63 -1.78
C GLY A 23 18.31 -8.31 -1.53
N ASP A 24 17.69 -7.57 -2.46
CA ASP A 24 16.25 -7.36 -2.46
C ASP A 24 15.57 -8.72 -2.40
N LYS A 25 14.87 -8.96 -1.29
CA LYS A 25 14.07 -10.17 -1.10
C LYS A 25 12.91 -10.06 -2.09
N PRO A 26 12.56 -11.11 -2.84
CA PRO A 26 11.34 -11.05 -3.64
C PRO A 26 10.16 -10.72 -2.71
N THR A 27 9.56 -9.54 -2.91
CA THR A 27 8.48 -9.00 -2.08
C THR A 27 7.21 -9.85 -2.13
N VAL A 28 7.20 -10.86 -3.02
CA VAL A 28 6.09 -11.79 -3.21
C VAL A 28 6.67 -13.21 -3.24
N THR A 29 6.70 -13.87 -2.08
CA THR A 29 7.24 -15.23 -1.96
C THR A 29 6.31 -16.30 -2.56
N VAL A 30 5.03 -15.98 -2.81
CA VAL A 30 4.07 -16.86 -3.49
C VAL A 30 3.08 -16.01 -4.30
N TYR A 31 3.27 -15.92 -5.62
CA TYR A 31 2.25 -15.37 -6.51
C TYR A 31 1.21 -16.45 -6.79
N LYS A 32 0.01 -16.36 -6.19
CA LYS A 32 -1.09 -17.25 -6.55
C LYS A 32 -1.77 -16.69 -7.81
N GLN A 33 -1.45 -17.30 -8.94
CA GLN A 33 -2.03 -16.95 -10.23
C GLN A 33 -3.57 -17.03 -10.16
N GLY A 34 -4.25 -15.94 -10.51
CA GLY A 34 -5.71 -15.84 -10.51
C GLY A 34 -6.35 -15.43 -9.18
N GLN A 35 -5.59 -15.10 -8.14
CA GLN A 35 -6.11 -14.64 -6.86
C GLN A 35 -5.53 -13.27 -6.49
N TYR A 36 -6.39 -12.32 -6.14
CA TYR A 36 -5.97 -11.02 -5.65
C TYR A 36 -5.18 -11.18 -4.33
N GLN A 37 -3.90 -10.78 -4.33
CA GLN A 37 -2.99 -10.90 -3.18
C GLN A 37 -2.87 -9.60 -2.35
N GLY A 38 -3.66 -8.57 -2.68
CA GLY A 38 -3.71 -7.32 -1.91
C GLY A 38 -4.58 -7.42 -0.67
N LYS A 39 -4.71 -6.32 0.09
CA LYS A 39 -5.69 -6.25 1.19
C LYS A 39 -7.10 -6.42 0.64
N PRO A 40 -7.96 -7.25 1.25
CA PRO A 40 -9.35 -7.36 0.81
C PRO A 40 -10.01 -5.99 0.72
N ASP A 41 -10.76 -5.76 -0.37
CA ASP A 41 -11.55 -4.54 -0.50
C ASP A 41 -12.64 -4.53 0.57
N THR A 42 -12.66 -3.47 1.38
CA THR A 42 -13.74 -3.22 2.35
C THR A 42 -14.88 -2.49 1.66
N GLN A 43 -16.11 -2.80 2.05
CA GLN A 43 -17.28 -2.07 1.53
C GLN A 43 -17.19 -0.58 1.94
N PRO A 44 -17.63 0.37 1.09
CA PRO A 44 -17.55 1.79 1.40
C PRO A 44 -18.28 2.24 2.67
N TRP A 45 -19.30 1.50 3.10
CA TRP A 45 -20.06 1.72 4.33
C TRP A 45 -19.48 1.01 5.57
N ASP A 46 -18.43 0.21 5.39
CA ASP A 46 -17.74 -0.52 6.47
C ASP A 46 -16.62 0.34 7.08
N ASN A 47 -17.01 1.50 7.61
CA ASN A 47 -16.12 2.42 8.31
C ASN A 47 -16.83 2.99 9.55
N GLU A 48 -16.09 3.70 10.41
CA GLU A 48 -16.61 4.22 11.68
C GLU A 48 -17.80 5.18 11.53
N GLN A 49 -17.87 5.91 10.41
CA GLN A 49 -18.94 6.88 10.15
C GLN A 49 -20.28 6.18 9.88
N PHE A 50 -20.28 5.08 9.11
CA PHE A 50 -21.51 4.38 8.71
C PHE A 50 -21.75 3.09 9.47
N LYS A 51 -20.75 2.54 10.15
CA LYS A 51 -20.84 1.34 11.00
C LYS A 51 -21.50 0.14 10.30
N GLY A 52 -21.27 -0.02 9.01
CA GLY A 52 -21.88 -1.08 8.21
C GLY A 52 -23.24 -0.73 7.60
N ASP A 53 -23.80 0.45 7.86
CA ASP A 53 -25.10 0.86 7.31
C ASP A 53 -24.98 1.36 5.86
N LYS A 54 -25.27 0.45 4.93
CA LYS A 54 -25.31 0.74 3.49
C LYS A 54 -26.35 1.82 3.13
N VAL A 55 -27.50 1.82 3.78
CA VAL A 55 -28.60 2.75 3.44
C VAL A 55 -28.23 4.16 3.85
N ALA A 56 -27.62 4.33 5.03
CA ALA A 56 -27.10 5.62 5.47
C ALA A 56 -26.01 6.15 4.52
N TRP A 57 -25.09 5.27 4.08
CA TRP A 57 -24.07 5.62 3.10
C TRP A 57 -24.67 6.03 1.75
N GLU A 58 -25.61 5.27 1.20
CA GLU A 58 -26.26 5.60 -0.08
C GLU A 58 -27.00 6.95 -0.02
N LYS A 59 -27.70 7.22 1.08
CA LYS A 59 -28.36 8.52 1.31
C LYS A 59 -27.35 9.66 1.34
N ALA A 60 -26.22 9.48 2.03
CA ALA A 60 -25.17 10.49 2.11
C ALA A 60 -24.53 10.76 0.73
N VAL A 61 -24.26 9.72 -0.05
CA VAL A 61 -23.74 9.84 -1.42
C VAL A 61 -24.74 10.57 -2.32
N LYS A 62 -26.02 10.21 -2.25
CA LYS A 62 -27.08 10.89 -3.02
C LYS A 62 -27.17 12.38 -2.66
N ALA A 63 -27.18 12.70 -1.37
CA ALA A 63 -27.23 14.09 -0.91
C ALA A 63 -26.03 14.91 -1.41
N ARG A 64 -24.81 14.34 -1.36
CA ARG A 64 -23.62 14.97 -1.94
C ARG A 64 -23.79 15.21 -3.44
N SER A 65 -24.29 14.22 -4.19
CA SER A 65 -24.49 14.34 -5.64
C SER A 65 -25.46 15.47 -5.99
N LEU A 66 -26.55 15.62 -5.23
CA LEU A 66 -27.51 16.72 -5.42
C LEU A 66 -26.89 18.08 -5.10
N GLY A 67 -26.09 18.17 -4.05
CA GLY A 67 -25.36 19.40 -3.70
C GLY A 67 -24.28 19.81 -4.72
N GLN A 68 -23.96 18.96 -5.69
CA GLN A 68 -23.08 19.29 -6.83
C GLN A 68 -23.86 19.47 -8.15
N ASN A 69 -25.16 19.18 -8.16
CA ASN A 69 -26.00 19.33 -9.34
C ASN A 69 -26.49 20.78 -9.46
N GLU A 70 -26.03 21.50 -10.49
CA GLU A 70 -26.40 22.89 -10.71
C GLU A 70 -27.90 23.10 -10.95
N TYR A 71 -28.60 22.13 -11.56
CA TYR A 71 -30.04 22.22 -11.77
C TYR A 71 -30.80 22.26 -10.44
N GLU A 72 -30.39 21.44 -9.48
CA GLU A 72 -30.98 21.42 -8.13
C GLU A 72 -30.57 22.67 -7.32
N ARG A 73 -29.32 23.11 -7.47
CA ARG A 73 -28.82 24.30 -6.76
C ARG A 73 -29.48 25.61 -7.18
N ILE A 74 -29.82 25.76 -8.46
CA ILE A 74 -30.48 26.98 -8.97
C ILE A 74 -31.95 27.03 -8.52
N ILE A 75 -32.62 25.88 -8.36
CA ILE A 75 -34.02 25.80 -7.90
C ILE A 75 -34.12 26.01 -6.38
N ALA A 76 -33.09 25.64 -5.61
CA ALA A 76 -33.05 25.78 -4.16
C ALA A 76 -32.69 27.21 -3.66
N HIS A 77 -32.42 28.15 -4.58
CA HIS A 77 -32.19 29.57 -4.31
C HIS A 77 -33.39 30.42 -4.74
#